data_AF-A0A511NHH2-F1
#
_entry.id   AF-A0A511NHH2-F1
#
_cell.length_a   1.000
_cell.length_b   1.000
_cell.length_c   1.000
_cell.angle_alpha   90.00
_cell.angle_beta   90.00
_cell.angle_gamma   90.00
#
_symmetry.space_group_name_H-M   'P 1'
#
loop_
_entity.id
_entity.type
_entity.pdbx_description
1 polymer ?
#
loop_
_entity_poly.entity_id
_entity_poly.type
_entity_poly.pdbx_seq_one_letter_code
_entity_poly.pdbx_strand_id
1 'polypeptide(L)'
;MIISKLEHSDFIYYDLHSEEVYSNYINNTNAGIYADRLTSNTLDRIIKQLDGDHNSKNIVFDFKNINAVQPTLNSNFNELLIEGYKIIFLNITKKNVEDIGYKKIDNVNNIKKKLSIFDIYKSSSIEVDGFEYFYLHKDNVLDIVHSNLEIFDEIFNNKFQEELKKCREDYTEPHSSSFVYLSSYFNIRKLISHNKGFAFYSIYKLAIRIMYESRQSAGKTFLSNCNIEEFNKPILVCQSLTSSYIVSILANMLNFDVLILDKIGPINKIYNTLNKNIIEDKDYIIVSDLVCLGTEIKIAKNIIQFLGGNYLGNVSLIKTETLESKHIYKENATLAIFSIDKTNNKELDYYISTNLESKQLND
;
A
#
# COMPACT_ATOMS: atom_id res chain seq x y z
N MET A 1 6.95 4.86 -16.94
CA MET A 1 6.35 3.74 -16.20
C MET A 1 5.11 4.27 -15.50
N ILE A 2 4.00 3.53 -15.52
CA ILE A 2 2.82 3.78 -14.69
C ILE A 2 2.76 2.63 -13.68
N ILE A 3 2.56 2.97 -12.41
CA ILE A 3 2.72 2.02 -11.30
C ILE A 3 1.38 1.45 -10.81
N SER A 4 0.29 2.20 -10.94
CA SER A 4 -1.03 1.88 -10.39
C SER A 4 -2.04 1.41 -11.41
N LYS A 5 -1.63 1.25 -12.68
CA LYS A 5 -2.51 0.71 -13.72
C LYS A 5 -3.02 -0.66 -13.31
N LEU A 6 -4.34 -0.78 -13.16
CA LEU A 6 -5.05 -2.05 -12.99
C LEU A 6 -6.03 -2.21 -14.16
N GLU A 7 -6.02 -3.39 -14.79
CA GLU A 7 -6.90 -3.71 -15.91
C GLU A 7 -8.03 -4.61 -15.41
N HIS A 8 -9.26 -4.21 -15.70
CA HIS A 8 -10.46 -5.03 -15.57
C HIS A 8 -11.02 -5.27 -16.98
N SER A 9 -11.91 -6.26 -17.16
CA SER A 9 -12.53 -6.54 -18.46
C SER A 9 -13.19 -5.30 -19.07
N ASP A 10 -13.73 -4.45 -18.21
CA ASP A 10 -14.59 -3.34 -18.63
C ASP A 10 -13.90 -1.98 -18.57
N PHE A 11 -12.80 -1.83 -17.83
CA PHE A 11 -12.15 -0.54 -17.61
C PHE A 11 -10.68 -0.66 -17.22
N ILE A 12 -9.97 0.47 -17.33
CA ILE A 12 -8.61 0.65 -16.83
C ILE A 12 -8.67 1.60 -15.63
N TYR A 13 -8.13 1.19 -14.49
CA TYR A 13 -8.07 1.99 -13.27
C TYR A 13 -6.68 2.57 -13.04
N TYR A 14 -6.65 3.82 -12.58
CA TYR A 14 -5.44 4.51 -12.13
C TYR A 14 -5.68 5.19 -10.77
N ASP A 15 -4.79 4.94 -9.81
CA ASP A 15 -4.69 5.68 -8.55
C ASP A 15 -3.80 6.90 -8.77
N LEU A 16 -4.42 8.07 -8.95
CA LEU A 16 -3.71 9.28 -9.35
C LEU A 16 -2.75 9.80 -8.27
N HIS A 17 -3.10 9.63 -6.99
CA HIS A 17 -2.21 10.02 -5.91
C HIS A 17 -0.93 9.18 -5.92
N SER A 18 -1.04 7.87 -6.10
CA SER A 18 0.15 7.03 -6.20
C SER A 18 1.06 7.41 -7.38
N GLU A 19 0.48 7.81 -8.53
CA GLU A 19 1.25 8.25 -9.70
C GLU A 19 1.97 9.58 -9.46
N GLU A 20 1.31 10.50 -8.75
CA GLU A 20 1.90 11.77 -8.34
C GLU A 20 3.01 11.55 -7.30
N VAL A 21 2.83 10.67 -6.33
CA VAL A 21 3.89 10.26 -5.38
C VAL A 21 5.09 9.69 -6.13
N TYR A 22 4.85 8.85 -7.13
CA TYR A 22 5.93 8.28 -7.95
C TYR A 22 6.61 9.32 -8.84
N SER A 23 5.86 10.27 -9.42
CA SER A 23 6.43 11.43 -10.13
C SER A 23 7.38 12.21 -9.21
N ASN A 24 6.95 12.50 -7.98
CA ASN A 24 7.75 13.22 -6.98
C ASN A 24 8.98 12.43 -6.53
N TYR A 25 8.87 11.10 -6.41
CA TYR A 25 9.98 10.20 -6.12
C TYR A 25 11.07 10.27 -7.21
N ILE A 26 10.70 10.20 -8.50
CA ILE A 26 11.66 10.31 -9.61
C ILE A 26 12.32 11.69 -9.65
N ASN A 27 11.55 12.74 -9.36
CA ASN A 27 12.01 14.13 -9.40
C ASN A 27 12.73 14.58 -8.12
N ASN A 28 12.90 13.69 -7.13
CA ASN A 28 13.56 13.95 -5.85
C ASN A 28 13.01 15.18 -5.09
N THR A 29 11.70 15.43 -5.17
CA THR A 29 11.06 16.56 -4.46
C THR A 29 10.76 16.24 -2.99
N ASN A 30 10.92 14.97 -2.57
CA ASN A 30 10.75 14.46 -1.20
C ASN A 30 9.38 14.76 -0.54
N ALA A 31 8.35 15.02 -1.34
CA ALA A 31 6.99 15.18 -0.83
C ALA A 31 6.38 13.86 -0.33
N GLY A 32 6.87 12.71 -0.81
CA GLY A 32 6.37 11.40 -0.41
C GLY A 32 4.85 11.27 -0.60
N ILE A 33 4.16 10.59 0.32
CA ILE A 33 2.68 10.48 0.32
C ILE A 33 1.97 11.75 0.79
N TYR A 34 2.71 12.82 1.04
CA TYR A 34 2.17 14.12 1.41
C TYR A 34 1.95 15.03 0.18
N ALA A 35 2.30 14.55 -1.02
CA ALA A 35 2.00 15.23 -2.27
C ALA A 35 0.48 15.24 -2.53
N ASP A 36 -0.17 16.38 -2.35
CA ASP A 36 -1.63 16.48 -2.40
C ASP A 36 -2.16 17.17 -3.68
N ARG A 37 -1.26 17.57 -4.59
CA ARG A 37 -1.58 18.28 -5.82
C ARG A 37 -1.26 17.45 -7.05
N LEU A 38 -2.29 17.15 -7.84
CA LEU A 38 -2.13 16.51 -9.15
C LEU A 38 -1.56 17.48 -10.19
N THR A 39 -0.50 17.06 -10.87
CA THR A 39 0.20 17.86 -11.89
C THR A 39 -0.03 17.35 -13.31
N SER A 40 0.18 18.20 -14.31
CA SER A 40 0.04 17.81 -15.73
C SER A 40 1.05 16.72 -16.09
N ASN A 41 2.28 16.78 -15.57
CA ASN A 41 3.32 15.78 -15.81
C ASN A 41 2.87 14.35 -15.47
N THR A 42 2.09 14.20 -14.40
CA THR A 42 1.53 12.91 -14.00
C THR A 42 0.51 12.41 -15.02
N LEU A 43 -0.39 13.28 -15.50
CA LEU A 43 -1.37 12.92 -16.54
C LEU A 43 -0.70 12.67 -17.90
N ASP A 44 0.26 13.50 -18.31
CA ASP A 44 1.00 13.36 -19.57
C ASP A 44 1.66 11.97 -19.67
N ARG A 45 2.21 11.47 -18.55
CA ARG A 45 2.77 10.12 -18.48
C ARG A 45 1.71 9.03 -18.67
N ILE A 46 0.52 9.22 -18.11
CA ILE A 46 -0.58 8.25 -18.22
C ILE A 46 -1.09 8.23 -19.66
N ILE A 47 -1.34 9.41 -20.25
CA ILE A 47 -1.79 9.57 -21.64
C ILE A 47 -0.81 8.91 -22.60
N LYS A 48 0.50 9.19 -22.47
CA LYS A 48 1.53 8.54 -23.29
C LYS A 48 1.54 7.01 -23.20
N GLN A 49 1.09 6.44 -22.09
CA GLN A 49 0.97 4.99 -21.91
C GLN A 49 -0.36 4.44 -22.49
N LEU A 50 -1.33 5.31 -22.73
CA LEU A 50 -2.60 5.01 -23.38
C LEU A 50 -2.52 5.01 -24.92
N ASP A 51 -1.46 5.56 -25.53
CA ASP A 51 -1.18 5.57 -26.99
C ASP A 51 -1.03 4.17 -27.68
N GLY A 52 -1.42 3.08 -27.01
CA GLY A 52 -1.43 1.71 -27.53
C GLY A 52 -2.84 1.14 -27.73
N ASP A 53 -2.92 -0.07 -28.27
CA ASP A 53 -4.20 -0.78 -28.41
C ASP A 53 -4.61 -1.36 -27.04
N HIS A 54 -5.73 -0.87 -26.47
CA HIS A 54 -6.24 -1.34 -25.17
C HIS A 54 -7.60 -2.01 -25.35
N ASN A 55 -7.83 -3.06 -24.56
CA ASN A 55 -9.08 -3.84 -24.60
C ASN A 55 -10.31 -3.02 -24.17
N SER A 56 -10.14 -1.94 -23.41
CA SER A 56 -11.22 -1.05 -22.98
C SER A 56 -10.89 0.42 -23.23
N LYS A 57 -11.91 1.16 -23.69
CA LYS A 57 -11.90 2.62 -23.79
C LYS A 57 -12.50 3.30 -22.56
N ASN A 58 -12.88 2.55 -21.53
CA ASN A 58 -13.33 3.13 -20.28
C ASN A 58 -12.17 3.28 -19.30
N ILE A 59 -12.02 4.48 -18.72
CA ILE A 59 -10.96 4.82 -17.77
C ILE A 59 -11.58 5.31 -16.47
N VAL A 60 -11.07 4.79 -15.36
CA VAL A 60 -11.39 5.24 -14.00
C VAL A 60 -10.15 5.89 -13.40
N PHE A 61 -10.27 7.18 -13.08
CA PHE A 61 -9.25 7.93 -12.37
C PHE A 61 -9.68 8.15 -10.92
N ASP A 62 -8.92 7.59 -9.97
CA ASP A 62 -9.18 7.77 -8.55
C ASP A 62 -8.42 8.97 -7.99
N PHE A 63 -9.19 9.94 -7.50
CA PHE A 63 -8.70 11.18 -6.87
C PHE A 63 -8.57 11.04 -5.35
N LYS A 64 -8.71 9.84 -4.78
CA LYS A 64 -8.47 9.61 -3.35
C LYS A 64 -7.09 10.15 -2.95
N ASN A 65 -7.06 10.95 -1.88
CA ASN A 65 -5.88 11.68 -1.38
C ASN A 65 -5.36 12.83 -2.26
N ILE A 66 -6.05 13.22 -3.34
CA ILE A 66 -5.76 14.44 -4.11
C ILE A 66 -6.62 15.60 -3.60
N ASN A 67 -5.99 16.62 -3.02
CA ASN A 67 -6.66 17.78 -2.44
C ASN A 67 -6.72 18.98 -3.39
N ALA A 68 -5.78 19.03 -4.34
CA ALA A 68 -5.67 20.11 -5.30
C ALA A 68 -5.28 19.59 -6.67
N VAL A 69 -5.58 20.39 -7.69
CA VAL A 69 -5.29 20.10 -9.09
C VAL A 69 -4.65 21.33 -9.72
N GLN A 70 -3.82 21.13 -10.73
CA GLN A 70 -3.32 22.23 -11.55
C GLN A 70 -4.45 22.77 -12.45
N PRO A 71 -4.58 24.10 -12.66
CA PRO A 71 -5.67 24.66 -13.47
C PRO A 71 -5.72 24.19 -14.93
N THR A 72 -4.63 23.62 -15.44
CA THR A 72 -4.46 23.23 -16.85
C THR A 72 -4.72 21.74 -17.11
N LEU A 73 -5.18 20.96 -16.13
CA LEU A 73 -5.41 19.52 -16.35
C LEU A 73 -6.58 19.22 -17.30
N ASN A 74 -7.39 20.23 -17.63
CA ASN A 74 -8.51 20.05 -18.53
C ASN A 74 -8.09 19.66 -19.95
N SER A 75 -6.96 20.18 -20.45
CA SER A 75 -6.45 19.81 -21.77
C SER A 75 -6.14 18.31 -21.84
N ASN A 76 -5.53 17.76 -20.80
CA ASN A 76 -5.21 16.33 -20.71
C ASN A 76 -6.45 15.44 -20.76
N PHE A 77 -7.49 15.77 -19.99
CA PHE A 77 -8.72 14.98 -20.01
C PHE A 77 -9.50 15.16 -21.32
N ASN A 78 -9.50 16.38 -21.89
CA ASN A 78 -10.15 16.63 -23.18
C ASN A 78 -9.48 15.86 -24.33
N GLU A 79 -8.17 15.71 -24.31
CA GLU A 79 -7.42 14.88 -25.27
C GLU A 79 -7.94 13.43 -25.26
N LEU A 80 -8.02 12.83 -24.07
CA LEU A 80 -8.58 11.48 -23.91
C LEU A 80 -10.05 11.38 -24.38
N LEU A 81 -10.87 12.38 -24.09
CA LEU A 81 -12.25 12.42 -24.58
C LEU A 81 -12.33 12.47 -26.11
N ILE A 82 -11.45 13.24 -26.76
CA ILE A 82 -11.36 13.35 -28.23
C ILE A 82 -10.97 12.00 -28.86
N GLU A 83 -10.10 11.25 -28.19
CA GLU A 83 -9.69 9.89 -28.58
C GLU A 83 -10.75 8.81 -28.30
N GLY A 84 -11.93 9.22 -27.83
CA GLY A 84 -13.08 8.36 -27.59
C GLY A 84 -13.05 7.60 -26.27
N TYR A 85 -12.17 7.98 -25.33
CA TYR A 85 -12.21 7.39 -24.00
C TYR A 85 -13.42 7.89 -23.19
N LYS A 86 -14.04 6.98 -22.45
CA LYS A 86 -15.09 7.28 -21.48
C LYS A 86 -14.46 7.37 -20.10
N ILE A 87 -14.55 8.53 -19.46
CA ILE A 87 -13.79 8.84 -18.24
C ILE A 87 -14.73 8.99 -17.05
N ILE A 88 -14.39 8.29 -15.96
CA ILE A 88 -15.00 8.42 -14.65
C ILE A 88 -13.96 8.92 -13.65
N PHE A 89 -14.29 9.97 -12.91
CA PHE A 89 -13.51 10.38 -11.74
C PHE A 89 -14.12 9.77 -10.49
N LEU A 90 -13.31 9.02 -9.75
CA LEU A 90 -13.66 8.43 -8.47
C LEU A 90 -13.15 9.31 -7.33
N ASN A 91 -13.92 9.46 -6.25
CA ASN A 91 -13.55 10.20 -5.04
C ASN A 91 -13.06 11.63 -5.31
N ILE A 92 -13.67 12.33 -6.26
CA ILE A 92 -13.26 13.68 -6.64
C ILE A 92 -14.03 14.76 -5.86
N THR A 93 -13.30 15.74 -5.36
CA THR A 93 -13.89 16.87 -4.64
C THR A 93 -14.63 17.80 -5.60
N LYS A 94 -15.69 18.46 -5.13
CA LYS A 94 -16.40 19.45 -5.95
C LYS A 94 -15.47 20.59 -6.36
N LYS A 95 -14.58 21.01 -5.47
CA LYS A 95 -13.55 22.02 -5.75
C LYS A 95 -12.66 21.60 -6.92
N ASN A 96 -12.14 20.37 -6.92
CA ASN A 96 -11.29 19.88 -8.01
C ASN A 96 -12.06 19.82 -9.34
N VAL A 97 -13.33 19.41 -9.35
CA VAL A 97 -14.17 19.47 -10.56
C VAL A 97 -14.28 20.92 -11.10
N GLU A 98 -14.46 21.89 -10.20
CA GLU A 98 -14.52 23.31 -10.57
C GLU A 98 -13.16 23.83 -11.07
N ASP A 99 -12.08 23.48 -10.38
CA ASP A 99 -10.71 23.91 -10.71
C ASP A 99 -10.22 23.33 -12.06
N ILE A 100 -10.67 22.13 -12.44
CA ILE A 100 -10.44 21.56 -13.78
C ILE A 100 -11.38 22.22 -14.81
N GLY A 101 -12.44 22.92 -14.40
CA GLY A 101 -13.35 23.61 -15.34
C GLY A 101 -14.54 22.76 -15.82
N TYR A 102 -14.87 21.68 -15.12
CA TYR A 102 -15.97 20.77 -15.45
C TYR A 102 -17.26 21.01 -14.66
N LYS A 103 -17.38 22.18 -14.00
CA LYS A 103 -18.54 22.59 -13.18
C LYS A 103 -19.91 22.44 -13.86
N LYS A 104 -19.98 22.56 -15.18
CA LYS A 104 -21.23 22.53 -15.97
C LYS A 104 -21.62 21.13 -16.47
N ILE A 105 -20.81 20.11 -16.20
CA ILE A 105 -21.15 18.74 -16.56
C ILE A 105 -22.16 18.22 -15.53
N ASP A 106 -23.34 17.89 -16.03
CA ASP A 106 -24.42 17.28 -15.27
C ASP A 106 -24.76 15.95 -15.93
N ASN A 107 -24.48 14.86 -15.23
CA ASN A 107 -24.77 13.51 -15.65
C ASN A 107 -25.63 12.87 -14.57
N VAL A 108 -26.72 12.20 -14.96
CA VAL A 108 -27.68 11.58 -14.03
C VAL A 108 -27.05 10.50 -13.15
N ASN A 109 -25.93 9.93 -13.59
CA ASN A 109 -25.19 8.91 -12.87
C ASN A 109 -24.13 9.48 -11.91
N ASN A 110 -23.98 10.81 -11.82
CA ASN A 110 -23.07 11.41 -10.85
C ASN A 110 -23.60 11.20 -9.43
N ILE A 111 -22.83 10.50 -8.60
CA ILE A 111 -23.20 10.21 -7.21
C ILE A 111 -22.46 11.18 -6.29
N LYS A 112 -23.21 12.12 -5.71
CA LYS A 112 -22.70 13.07 -4.73
C LYS A 112 -22.46 12.37 -3.39
N LYS A 113 -21.34 12.68 -2.75
CA LYS A 113 -20.95 12.11 -1.45
C LYS A 113 -20.16 13.14 -0.64
N LYS A 114 -20.31 13.09 0.68
CA LYS A 114 -19.36 13.75 1.58
C LYS A 114 -18.08 12.94 1.60
N LEU A 115 -17.02 13.48 1.04
CA LEU A 115 -15.73 12.82 0.98
C LEU A 115 -14.93 13.19 2.23
N SER A 116 -14.39 12.16 2.88
CA SER A 116 -13.43 12.33 3.96
C SER A 116 -12.05 12.60 3.34
N ILE A 117 -11.59 13.84 3.46
CA ILE A 117 -10.26 14.24 3.04
C ILE A 117 -9.35 14.28 4.25
N PHE A 118 -8.19 13.69 4.09
CA PHE A 118 -7.16 13.75 5.10
C PHE A 118 -6.27 14.95 4.83
N ASP A 119 -6.38 15.95 5.69
CA ASP A 119 -5.40 17.02 5.78
C ASP A 119 -4.12 16.41 6.38
N ILE A 120 -3.02 16.47 5.63
CA ILE A 120 -1.73 15.92 6.05
C ILE A 120 -1.23 16.57 7.35
N TYR A 121 -1.71 17.77 7.70
CA TYR A 121 -1.34 18.51 8.89
C TYR A 121 -2.30 18.32 10.08
N LYS A 122 -3.40 17.57 9.90
CA LYS A 122 -4.39 17.36 10.96
C LYS A 122 -4.58 15.88 11.25
N SER A 123 -4.73 15.57 12.54
CA SER A 123 -5.04 14.22 13.01
C SER A 123 -6.45 13.77 12.61
N SER A 124 -7.35 14.73 12.35
CA SER A 124 -8.72 14.48 11.92
C SER A 124 -8.93 14.70 10.43
N SER A 125 -9.77 13.86 9.83
CA SER A 125 -10.28 14.08 8.48
C SER A 125 -11.23 15.27 8.45
N ILE A 126 -11.26 15.98 7.32
CA ILE A 126 -12.23 17.02 7.01
C ILE A 126 -13.23 16.45 6.02
N GLU A 127 -14.52 16.61 6.29
CA GLU A 127 -15.55 16.29 5.31
C GLU A 127 -15.72 17.43 4.32
N VAL A 128 -15.66 17.11 3.03
CA VAL A 128 -15.93 18.07 1.96
C VAL A 128 -16.99 17.54 1.00
N ASP A 129 -17.65 18.45 0.31
CA ASP A 129 -18.54 18.08 -0.79
C ASP A 129 -17.74 17.55 -1.97
N GLY A 130 -18.17 16.41 -2.51
CA GLY A 130 -17.60 15.82 -3.70
C GLY A 130 -18.52 14.80 -4.34
N PHE A 131 -17.90 13.97 -5.14
CA PHE A 131 -18.54 12.90 -5.88
C PHE A 131 -17.81 11.60 -5.59
N GLU A 132 -18.58 10.57 -5.27
CA GLU A 132 -18.06 9.21 -5.29
C GLU A 132 -17.75 8.82 -6.73
N TYR A 133 -18.68 9.09 -7.64
CA TYR A 133 -18.53 8.91 -9.07
C TYR A 133 -18.91 10.19 -9.81
N PHE A 134 -18.02 10.67 -10.68
CA PHE A 134 -18.27 11.80 -11.56
C PHE A 134 -17.93 11.42 -13.01
N TYR A 135 -18.96 11.29 -13.83
CA TYR A 135 -18.87 10.91 -15.24
C TYR A 135 -18.57 12.15 -16.07
N LEU A 136 -17.49 12.10 -16.85
CA LEU A 136 -17.03 13.25 -17.63
C LEU A 136 -17.75 13.38 -18.99
N HIS A 137 -18.60 12.42 -19.36
CA HIS A 137 -19.41 12.46 -20.58
C HIS A 137 -20.87 12.81 -20.29
N LYS A 138 -21.56 13.36 -21.28
CA LYS A 138 -23.00 13.72 -21.18
C LYS A 138 -23.94 12.56 -21.49
N ASP A 139 -23.46 11.55 -22.21
CA ASP A 139 -24.31 10.44 -22.63
C ASP A 139 -24.66 9.55 -21.43
N ASN A 140 -25.94 9.23 -21.28
CA ASN A 140 -26.46 8.37 -20.20
C ASN A 140 -26.13 6.88 -20.41
N VAL A 141 -25.33 6.53 -21.42
CA VAL A 141 -24.95 5.15 -21.70
C VAL A 141 -23.85 4.75 -20.69
N LEU A 142 -24.25 3.96 -19.70
CA LEU A 142 -23.34 3.29 -18.78
C LEU A 142 -22.73 2.08 -19.48
N ASP A 143 -21.51 2.22 -19.97
CA ASP A 143 -20.72 1.07 -20.41
C ASP A 143 -20.12 0.30 -19.22
N ILE A 144 -20.05 0.93 -18.04
CA ILE A 144 -19.55 0.32 -16.81
C ILE A 144 -20.70 0.15 -15.81
N VAL A 145 -20.87 -1.06 -15.29
CA VAL A 145 -21.80 -1.35 -14.21
C VAL A 145 -21.19 -0.87 -12.90
N HIS A 146 -21.95 -0.11 -12.09
CA HIS A 146 -21.46 0.47 -10.82
C HIS A 146 -20.90 -0.59 -9.85
N SER A 147 -21.44 -1.80 -9.83
CA SER A 147 -20.91 -2.93 -9.04
C SER A 147 -19.44 -3.24 -9.37
N ASN A 148 -19.02 -2.99 -10.60
CA ASN A 148 -17.65 -3.27 -11.05
C ASN A 148 -16.67 -2.18 -10.58
N LEU A 149 -17.18 -1.08 -10.00
CA LEU A 149 -16.37 -0.02 -9.40
C LEU A 149 -16.20 -0.19 -7.89
N GLU A 150 -16.83 -1.17 -7.24
CA GLU A 150 -16.63 -1.41 -5.80
C GLU A 150 -15.52 -2.44 -5.51
N ILE A 151 -14.96 -3.05 -6.56
CA ILE A 151 -14.04 -4.19 -6.48
C ILE A 151 -12.55 -3.80 -6.60
N PHE A 152 -12.14 -2.55 -6.37
CA PHE A 152 -10.74 -2.14 -6.59
C PHE A 152 -9.74 -2.88 -5.69
N ASP A 153 -10.08 -3.12 -4.43
CA ASP A 153 -9.23 -3.91 -3.53
C ASP A 153 -9.17 -5.37 -3.97
N GLU A 154 -10.25 -5.90 -4.56
CA GLU A 154 -10.26 -7.24 -5.16
C GLU A 154 -9.38 -7.28 -6.41
N ILE A 155 -9.47 -6.31 -7.33
CA ILE A 155 -8.62 -6.22 -8.53
C ILE A 155 -7.14 -6.15 -8.14
N PHE A 156 -6.82 -5.32 -7.13
CA PHE A 156 -5.46 -5.25 -6.59
C PHE A 156 -5.02 -6.60 -6.01
N ASN A 157 -5.84 -7.22 -5.16
CA ASN A 157 -5.51 -8.50 -4.53
C ASN A 157 -5.35 -9.63 -5.55
N ASN A 158 -6.20 -9.69 -6.57
CA ASN A 158 -6.11 -10.66 -7.66
C ASN A 158 -4.81 -10.47 -8.44
N LYS A 159 -4.48 -9.23 -8.83
CA LYS A 159 -3.21 -8.93 -9.49
C LYS A 159 -2.01 -9.25 -8.59
N PHE A 160 -2.09 -8.93 -7.30
CA PHE A 160 -1.04 -9.25 -6.34
C PHE A 160 -0.83 -10.76 -6.23
N GLN A 161 -1.92 -11.51 -6.15
CA GLN A 161 -1.92 -12.97 -6.12
C GLN A 161 -1.29 -13.56 -7.40
N GLU A 162 -1.64 -13.05 -8.58
CA GLU A 162 -1.03 -13.48 -9.85
C GLU A 162 0.48 -13.23 -9.90
N GLU A 163 0.92 -12.05 -9.44
CA GLU A 163 2.34 -11.73 -9.38
C GLU A 163 3.07 -12.59 -8.34
N LEU A 164 2.44 -12.94 -7.21
CA LEU A 164 2.99 -13.87 -6.24
C LEU A 164 3.18 -15.27 -6.80
N LYS A 165 2.21 -15.79 -7.58
CA LYS A 165 2.34 -17.11 -8.22
C LYS A 165 3.58 -17.19 -9.11
N LYS A 166 3.93 -16.10 -9.81
CA LYS A 166 5.16 -16.00 -10.64
C LYS A 166 6.45 -16.02 -9.81
N CYS A 167 6.36 -15.63 -8.53
CA CYS A 167 7.49 -15.56 -7.60
C CYS A 167 7.63 -16.81 -6.72
N ARG A 168 6.72 -17.78 -6.88
CA ARG A 168 6.75 -19.04 -6.13
C ARG A 168 7.94 -19.88 -6.56
N GLU A 169 8.57 -20.49 -5.58
CA GLU A 169 9.59 -21.52 -5.76
C GLU A 169 9.24 -22.71 -4.88
N ASP A 170 9.35 -23.92 -5.43
CA ASP A 170 9.12 -25.13 -4.67
C ASP A 170 10.18 -25.29 -3.60
N TYR A 171 9.75 -25.72 -2.42
CA TYR A 171 10.61 -25.93 -1.27
C TYR A 171 10.33 -27.31 -0.72
N THR A 172 11.34 -28.15 -0.69
CA THR A 172 11.20 -29.55 -0.23
C THR A 172 12.02 -29.84 1.02
N GLU A 173 12.75 -28.85 1.52
CA GLU A 173 13.61 -29.00 2.69
C GLU A 173 12.92 -28.49 3.97
N PRO A 174 13.37 -28.91 5.16
CA PRO A 174 12.97 -28.27 6.41
C PRO A 174 13.30 -26.78 6.39
N HIS A 175 12.43 -25.93 6.92
CA HIS A 175 12.74 -24.50 6.97
C HIS A 175 13.85 -24.24 8.00
N SER A 176 14.90 -23.54 7.58
CA SER A 176 16.11 -23.37 8.41
C SER A 176 15.92 -22.49 9.64
N SER A 177 14.93 -21.57 9.61
CA SER A 177 14.67 -20.61 10.69
C SER A 177 13.45 -20.94 11.56
N SER A 178 12.73 -22.04 11.28
CA SER A 178 11.56 -22.46 12.05
C SER A 178 11.30 -23.96 11.89
N PHE A 179 10.91 -24.65 12.96
CA PHE A 179 10.65 -26.10 12.96
C PHE A 179 9.31 -26.47 12.28
N VAL A 180 9.16 -26.11 11.01
CA VAL A 180 7.99 -26.38 10.17
C VAL A 180 8.45 -26.80 8.76
N TYR A 181 7.58 -27.52 8.06
CA TYR A 181 7.74 -27.81 6.63
C TYR A 181 6.92 -26.79 5.83
N LEU A 182 7.52 -26.28 4.75
CA LEU A 182 6.85 -25.45 3.76
C LEU A 182 6.78 -26.22 2.45
N SER A 183 5.64 -26.19 1.76
CA SER A 183 5.52 -26.74 0.40
C SER A 183 6.20 -25.87 -0.66
N SER A 184 6.28 -24.57 -0.39
CA SER A 184 6.79 -23.56 -1.30
C SER A 184 7.21 -22.32 -0.53
N TYR A 185 8.00 -21.45 -1.16
CA TYR A 185 8.29 -20.12 -0.65
C TYR A 185 8.14 -19.07 -1.75
N PHE A 186 7.84 -17.83 -1.34
CA PHE A 186 7.72 -16.70 -2.26
C PHE A 186 8.99 -15.86 -2.26
N ASN A 187 9.67 -15.84 -3.40
CA ASN A 187 10.87 -15.02 -3.57
C ASN A 187 10.48 -13.57 -3.93
N ILE A 188 10.29 -12.72 -2.91
CA ILE A 188 9.84 -11.33 -3.10
C ILE A 188 10.85 -10.48 -3.88
N ARG A 189 12.12 -10.89 -3.95
CA ARG A 189 13.11 -10.24 -4.85
C ARG A 189 12.72 -10.39 -6.32
N LYS A 190 12.07 -11.50 -6.70
CA LYS A 190 11.53 -11.67 -8.06
C LYS A 190 10.42 -10.65 -8.32
N LEU A 191 9.49 -10.43 -7.38
CA LEU A 191 8.43 -9.43 -7.52
C LEU A 191 9.03 -8.04 -7.78
N ILE A 192 10.00 -7.65 -6.94
CA ILE A 192 10.67 -6.36 -7.04
C ILE A 192 11.42 -6.21 -8.37
N SER A 193 12.07 -7.26 -8.87
CA SER A 193 12.88 -7.19 -10.09
C SER A 193 12.05 -7.26 -11.37
N HIS A 194 11.02 -8.12 -11.42
CA HIS A 194 10.21 -8.35 -12.62
C HIS A 194 9.12 -7.30 -12.79
N ASN A 195 8.55 -6.78 -11.70
CA ASN A 195 7.46 -5.82 -11.75
C ASN A 195 7.67 -4.66 -10.79
N LYS A 196 8.73 -3.87 -11.05
CA LYS A 196 9.13 -2.72 -10.23
C LYS A 196 7.99 -1.73 -9.98
N GLY A 197 7.17 -1.47 -10.99
CA GLY A 197 6.04 -0.55 -10.88
C GLY A 197 5.00 -1.04 -9.88
N PHE A 198 4.56 -2.30 -10.03
CA PHE A 198 3.60 -2.88 -9.11
C PHE A 198 4.16 -3.06 -7.69
N ALA A 199 5.45 -3.40 -7.56
CA ALA A 199 6.13 -3.44 -6.27
C ALA A 199 6.16 -2.06 -5.59
N PHE A 200 6.43 -0.98 -6.33
CA PHE A 200 6.36 0.38 -5.81
C PHE A 200 4.93 0.73 -5.38
N TYR A 201 3.92 0.42 -6.21
CA TYR A 201 2.51 0.67 -5.88
C TYR A 201 2.06 -0.09 -4.63
N SER A 202 2.57 -1.31 -4.45
CA SER A 202 2.36 -2.12 -3.25
C SER A 202 2.95 -1.45 -1.99
N ILE A 203 4.18 -0.93 -2.08
CA ILE A 203 4.81 -0.18 -0.98
C ILE A 203 4.05 1.13 -0.70
N TYR A 204 3.55 1.81 -1.73
CA TYR A 204 2.67 2.97 -1.57
C TYR A 204 1.40 2.61 -0.80
N LYS A 205 0.69 1.52 -1.17
CA LYS A 205 -0.49 1.06 -0.41
C LYS A 205 -0.13 0.75 1.05
N LEU A 206 1.06 0.20 1.31
CA LEU A 206 1.54 -0.02 2.68
C LEU A 206 1.75 1.30 3.43
N ALA A 207 2.37 2.30 2.80
CA ALA A 207 2.59 3.63 3.39
C ALA A 207 1.26 4.29 3.78
N ILE A 208 0.27 4.25 2.88
CA ILE A 208 -1.08 4.75 3.13
C ILE A 208 -1.74 4.00 4.30
N ARG A 209 -1.60 2.66 4.36
CA ARG A 209 -2.16 1.85 5.46
C ARG A 209 -1.52 2.19 6.80
N ILE A 210 -0.20 2.40 6.86
CA ILE A 210 0.52 2.83 8.07
C ILE A 210 -0.04 4.17 8.55
N MET A 211 -0.18 5.15 7.65
CA MET A 211 -0.77 6.45 8.00
C MET A 211 -2.19 6.33 8.55
N TYR A 212 -3.04 5.49 7.95
CA TYR A 212 -4.41 5.31 8.42
C TYR A 212 -4.49 4.66 9.81
N GLU A 213 -3.76 3.57 10.05
CA GLU A 213 -3.71 2.91 11.36
C GLU A 213 -3.20 3.85 12.46
N SER A 214 -2.23 4.70 12.11
CA SER A 214 -1.69 5.72 13.00
C SER A 214 -2.71 6.74 13.46
N ARG A 215 -3.78 6.96 12.69
CA ARG A 215 -4.78 8.00 12.95
C ARG A 215 -6.02 7.46 13.66
N GLN A 216 -6.33 6.17 13.52
CA GLN A 216 -7.54 5.56 14.07
C GLN A 216 -7.36 5.01 15.49
N SER A 217 -6.13 4.77 15.96
CA SER A 217 -5.94 4.22 17.30
C SER A 217 -5.80 5.33 18.35
N ALA A 218 -6.73 5.41 19.31
CA ALA A 218 -6.64 6.31 20.48
C ALA A 218 -5.57 5.88 21.52
N GLY A 219 -4.54 5.12 21.11
CA GLY A 219 -3.47 4.55 21.95
C GLY A 219 -2.10 4.67 21.27
N LYS A 220 -1.08 3.89 21.67
CA LYS A 220 0.24 3.86 20.98
C LYS A 220 0.05 3.54 19.49
N THR A 221 0.08 4.57 18.66
CA THR A 221 -0.03 4.56 17.20
C THR A 221 1.36 4.54 16.58
N PHE A 222 1.46 4.18 15.30
CA PHE A 222 2.69 4.39 14.52
C PHE A 222 3.08 5.88 14.43
N LEU A 223 2.13 6.80 14.61
CA LEU A 223 2.34 8.25 14.76
C LEU A 223 1.57 8.72 16.01
N SER A 224 2.22 8.97 17.14
CA SER A 224 1.53 9.46 18.35
C SER A 224 0.86 10.82 18.12
N ASN A 225 -0.29 11.05 18.78
CA ASN A 225 -1.08 12.28 18.69
C ASN A 225 -0.30 13.51 19.18
N CYS A 226 0.49 14.15 18.32
CA CYS A 226 1.16 15.40 18.66
C CYS A 226 1.14 16.37 17.47
N ASN A 227 1.07 17.66 17.79
CA ASN A 227 1.37 18.72 16.84
C ASN A 227 2.71 18.43 16.16
N ILE A 228 2.82 18.68 14.85
CA ILE A 228 3.98 18.32 14.01
C ILE A 228 5.32 18.86 14.54
N GLU A 229 5.29 19.93 15.34
CA GLU A 229 6.46 20.52 15.98
C GLU A 229 7.10 19.62 17.07
N GLU A 230 6.35 18.66 17.63
CA GLU A 230 6.84 17.69 18.64
C GLU A 230 6.79 16.24 18.13
N PHE A 231 6.56 16.04 16.82
CA PHE A 231 6.36 14.69 16.28
C PHE A 231 7.66 13.87 16.32
N ASN A 232 7.73 12.92 17.24
CA ASN A 232 8.82 11.95 17.31
C ASN A 232 8.67 10.91 16.19
N LYS A 233 9.17 11.22 15.00
CA LYS A 233 9.14 10.30 13.84
C LYS A 233 9.71 8.94 14.20
N PRO A 234 8.98 7.83 13.98
CA PRO A 234 9.53 6.52 14.25
C PRO A 234 10.64 6.20 13.25
N ILE A 235 11.55 5.31 13.66
CA ILE A 235 12.61 4.79 12.81
C ILE A 235 12.14 3.46 12.20
N LEU A 236 12.24 3.33 10.88
CA LEU A 236 11.94 2.10 10.17
C LEU A 236 13.11 1.13 10.28
N VAL A 237 12.85 -0.08 10.76
CA VAL A 237 13.86 -1.11 11.00
C VAL A 237 13.73 -2.22 9.96
N CYS A 238 14.80 -2.51 9.22
CA CYS A 238 14.87 -3.68 8.33
C CYS A 238 15.93 -4.70 8.78
N GLN A 239 15.77 -5.94 8.31
CA GLN A 239 16.57 -7.09 8.77
C GLN A 239 17.17 -7.91 7.62
N SER A 240 16.79 -7.61 6.38
CA SER A 240 17.19 -8.36 5.19
C SER A 240 17.39 -7.42 4.00
N LEU A 241 18.13 -7.87 2.98
CA LEU A 241 18.31 -7.09 1.75
C LEU A 241 16.99 -6.80 1.01
N THR A 242 16.02 -7.71 1.10
CA THR A 242 14.70 -7.50 0.48
C THR A 242 13.90 -6.44 1.26
N SER A 243 13.90 -6.54 2.59
CA SER A 243 13.24 -5.53 3.44
C SER A 243 13.94 -4.17 3.39
N SER A 244 15.26 -4.10 3.18
CA SER A 244 15.95 -2.82 3.02
C SER A 244 15.51 -2.06 1.77
N TYR A 245 15.23 -2.77 0.66
CA TYR A 245 14.64 -2.14 -0.54
C TYR A 245 13.27 -1.52 -0.21
N ILE A 246 12.39 -2.29 0.43
CA ILE A 246 11.06 -1.83 0.83
C ILE A 246 11.16 -0.61 1.76
N VAL A 247 12.01 -0.69 2.79
CA VAL A 247 12.24 0.39 3.74
C VAL A 247 12.80 1.64 3.08
N SER A 248 13.69 1.51 2.09
CA SER A 248 14.23 2.69 1.40
C SER A 248 13.14 3.51 0.70
N ILE A 249 12.18 2.84 0.05
CA ILE A 249 11.05 3.50 -0.62
C ILE A 249 10.07 4.03 0.43
N LEU A 250 9.74 3.21 1.43
CA LEU A 250 8.80 3.56 2.49
C LEU A 250 9.27 4.75 3.32
N ALA A 251 10.57 4.82 3.62
CA ALA A 251 11.20 5.93 4.32
C ALA A 251 11.10 7.24 3.53
N ASN A 252 11.30 7.20 2.22
CA ASN A 252 11.11 8.38 1.37
C ASN A 252 9.63 8.79 1.29
N MET A 253 8.72 7.82 1.21
CA MET A 253 7.28 8.08 1.20
C MET A 253 6.79 8.72 2.50
N LEU A 254 7.25 8.24 3.66
CA LEU A 254 6.82 8.66 5.00
C LEU A 254 7.70 9.76 5.62
N ASN A 255 8.82 10.10 4.99
CA ASN A 255 9.85 10.98 5.54
C ASN A 255 10.36 10.52 6.93
N PHE A 256 10.63 9.23 7.08
CA PHE A 256 11.16 8.58 8.29
C PHE A 256 12.63 8.17 8.14
N ASP A 257 13.31 8.04 9.26
CA ASP A 257 14.68 7.52 9.31
C ASP A 257 14.70 5.99 9.19
N VAL A 258 15.86 5.44 8.80
CA VAL A 258 16.06 4.00 8.60
C VAL A 258 17.16 3.48 9.51
N LEU A 259 16.88 2.37 10.18
CA LEU A 259 17.85 1.55 10.89
C LEU A 259 17.95 0.18 10.22
N ILE A 260 19.17 -0.22 9.88
CA ILE A 260 19.46 -1.55 9.33
C ILE A 260 20.02 -2.41 10.46
N LEU A 261 19.30 -3.46 10.81
CA LEU A 261 19.78 -4.51 11.70
C LEU A 261 20.25 -5.68 10.84
N ASP A 262 21.50 -5.62 10.37
CA ASP A 262 22.08 -6.71 9.58
C ASP A 262 22.37 -7.92 10.47
N LYS A 263 22.12 -9.12 9.94
CA LYS A 263 22.44 -10.42 10.57
C LYS A 263 21.93 -10.54 12.01
N ILE A 264 20.63 -10.41 12.19
CA ILE A 264 19.97 -10.90 13.39
C ILE A 264 20.03 -12.44 13.36
N GLY A 265 21.20 -12.99 13.70
CA GLY A 265 21.45 -14.43 13.76
C GLY A 265 20.57 -15.14 14.81
N PRO A 266 20.73 -16.46 14.98
CA PRO A 266 19.87 -17.25 15.88
C PRO A 266 19.85 -16.67 17.30
N ILE A 267 18.71 -16.86 17.97
CA ILE A 267 18.25 -16.31 19.27
C ILE A 267 19.32 -16.22 20.38
N ASN A 268 20.39 -17.03 20.29
CA ASN A 268 21.35 -17.25 21.38
C ASN A 268 22.68 -16.48 21.24
N LYS A 269 22.81 -15.47 20.37
CA LYS A 269 24.03 -14.64 20.30
C LYS A 269 23.72 -13.17 20.61
N ILE A 270 24.20 -12.70 21.76
CA ILE A 270 24.19 -11.28 22.13
C ILE A 270 25.27 -10.57 21.31
N TYR A 271 24.88 -9.65 20.43
CA TYR A 271 25.82 -8.83 19.67
C TYR A 271 26.26 -7.63 20.50
N ASN A 272 27.51 -7.63 20.96
CA ASN A 272 28.10 -6.55 21.76
C ASN A 272 28.12 -5.18 21.03
N THR A 273 27.88 -5.13 19.73
CA THR A 273 27.91 -3.91 18.90
C THR A 273 26.56 -3.24 18.69
N LEU A 274 25.43 -3.83 19.13
CA LEU A 274 24.10 -3.24 18.92
C LEU A 274 23.85 -1.99 19.77
N ASN A 275 24.63 -1.79 20.83
CA ASN A 275 24.41 -0.80 21.88
C ASN A 275 24.56 0.68 21.45
N LYS A 276 24.85 0.97 20.17
CA LYS A 276 25.08 2.34 19.68
C LYS A 276 24.05 2.88 18.68
N ASN A 277 23.25 2.01 18.07
CA ASN A 277 22.36 2.43 16.97
C ASN A 277 20.90 2.55 17.40
N ILE A 278 20.53 1.94 18.52
CA ILE A 278 19.20 2.09 19.11
C ILE A 278 19.27 3.21 20.14
N ILE A 279 18.49 4.25 19.88
CA ILE A 279 18.28 5.41 20.74
C ILE A 279 17.18 5.05 21.75
N GLU A 280 17.46 5.25 23.03
CA GLU A 280 16.52 5.09 24.15
C GLU A 280 15.30 6.01 23.97
N ASP A 281 14.13 5.54 24.38
CA ASP A 281 12.82 6.21 24.25
C ASP A 281 12.37 6.55 22.81
N LYS A 282 13.16 6.21 21.79
CA LYS A 282 12.79 6.40 20.38
C LYS A 282 11.81 5.32 19.93
N ASP A 283 10.88 5.71 19.06
CA ASP A 283 9.88 4.82 18.48
C ASP A 283 10.40 4.09 17.23
N TYR A 284 10.05 2.80 17.08
CA TYR A 284 10.51 1.95 15.98
C TYR A 284 9.38 1.12 15.37
N ILE A 285 9.43 0.97 14.05
CA ILE A 285 8.54 0.10 13.26
C ILE A 285 9.39 -0.91 12.51
N ILE A 286 9.12 -2.20 12.73
CA ILE A 286 9.83 -3.26 11.99
C ILE A 286 9.16 -3.45 10.63
N VAL A 287 9.94 -3.48 9.57
CA VAL A 287 9.47 -3.67 8.20
C VAL A 287 10.04 -4.96 7.64
N SER A 288 9.16 -5.83 7.15
CA SER A 288 9.50 -7.11 6.53
C SER A 288 8.93 -7.19 5.11
N ASP A 289 9.53 -8.01 4.25
CA ASP A 289 8.95 -8.35 2.96
C ASP A 289 7.77 -9.32 3.12
N LEU A 290 8.01 -10.45 3.80
CA LEU A 290 7.01 -11.45 4.12
C LEU A 290 7.11 -11.88 5.58
N VAL A 291 5.97 -11.96 6.26
CA VAL A 291 5.87 -12.46 7.62
C VAL A 291 5.17 -13.81 7.63
N CYS A 292 5.96 -14.87 7.80
CA CYS A 292 5.43 -16.22 8.00
C CYS A 292 5.03 -16.40 9.48
N LEU A 293 5.91 -16.97 10.31
CA LEU A 293 5.67 -17.17 11.76
C LEU A 293 6.07 -15.96 12.63
N GLY A 294 6.78 -14.98 12.07
CA GLY A 294 7.18 -13.75 12.78
C GLY A 294 8.36 -13.88 13.75
N THR A 295 9.16 -14.95 13.65
CA THR A 295 10.35 -15.17 14.50
C THR A 295 11.34 -14.00 14.41
N GLU A 296 11.66 -13.56 13.20
CA GLU A 296 12.56 -12.43 12.91
C GLU A 296 12.08 -11.11 13.52
N ILE A 297 10.78 -10.84 13.43
CA ILE A 297 10.13 -9.68 14.07
C ILE A 297 10.26 -9.75 15.58
N LYS A 298 10.01 -10.91 16.20
CA LYS A 298 10.15 -11.08 17.65
C LYS A 298 11.58 -10.84 18.12
N ILE A 299 12.58 -11.29 17.37
CA ILE A 299 13.98 -11.06 17.74
C ILE A 299 14.31 -9.57 17.69
N ALA A 300 13.95 -8.87 16.61
CA ALA A 300 14.19 -7.43 16.51
C ALA A 300 13.39 -6.62 17.55
N LYS A 301 12.13 -6.99 17.82
CA LYS A 301 11.33 -6.40 18.90
C LYS A 301 12.07 -6.50 20.23
N ASN A 302 12.57 -7.69 20.56
CA ASN A 302 13.32 -7.91 21.80
C ASN A 302 14.61 -7.08 21.85
N ILE A 303 15.35 -6.97 20.73
CA ILE A 303 16.55 -6.13 20.65
C ILE A 303 16.23 -4.66 20.89
N ILE A 304 15.19 -4.13 20.22
CA ILE A 304 14.73 -2.74 20.36
C ILE A 304 14.37 -2.45 21.82
N GLN A 305 13.51 -3.29 22.41
CA GLN A 305 13.03 -3.10 23.78
C GLN A 305 14.14 -3.27 24.82
N PHE A 306 15.05 -4.24 24.63
CA PHE A 306 16.19 -4.46 25.52
C PHE A 306 17.13 -3.27 25.56
N LEU A 307 17.28 -2.56 24.44
CA LEU A 307 18.12 -1.36 24.32
C LEU A 307 17.36 -0.06 24.63
N GLY A 308 16.18 -0.15 25.25
CA GLY A 308 15.40 1.02 25.70
C GLY A 308 14.55 1.69 24.61
N GLY A 309 14.46 1.12 23.41
CA GLY A 309 13.60 1.63 22.34
C GLY A 309 12.13 1.20 22.49
N ASN A 310 11.23 2.02 21.95
CA ASN A 310 9.80 1.76 21.92
C ASN A 310 9.40 1.03 20.62
N TYR A 311 8.99 -0.24 20.74
CA TYR A 311 8.41 -0.98 19.63
C TYR A 311 6.95 -0.56 19.41
N LEU A 312 6.64 0.01 18.25
CA LEU A 312 5.27 0.43 17.89
C LEU A 312 4.48 -0.65 17.15
N GLY A 313 5.17 -1.58 16.50
CA GLY A 313 4.55 -2.62 15.69
C GLY A 313 5.41 -3.03 14.51
N ASN A 314 4.85 -3.87 13.65
CA ASN A 314 5.53 -4.31 12.45
C ASN A 314 4.60 -4.29 11.24
N VAL A 315 5.20 -4.07 10.07
CA VAL A 315 4.53 -3.87 8.80
C VAL A 315 5.17 -4.79 7.76
N SER A 316 4.40 -5.23 6.76
CA SER A 316 4.92 -6.08 5.69
C SER A 316 4.15 -5.95 4.39
N LEU A 317 4.71 -6.44 3.29
CA LEU A 317 3.91 -6.60 2.08
C LEU A 317 2.95 -7.79 2.25
N ILE A 318 3.45 -8.91 2.75
CA ILE A 318 2.71 -10.17 2.85
C ILE A 318 2.72 -10.69 4.27
N LYS A 319 1.57 -11.09 4.79
CA LYS A 319 1.44 -11.80 6.07
C LYS A 319 0.77 -13.16 5.86
N THR A 320 1.39 -14.23 6.35
CA THR A 320 0.69 -15.51 6.48
C THR A 320 -0.10 -15.54 7.79
N GLU A 321 -1.39 -15.78 7.70
CA GLU A 321 -2.29 -15.93 8.85
C GLU A 321 -2.25 -17.38 9.35
N THR A 322 -1.49 -17.61 10.42
CA THR A 322 -1.34 -18.92 11.05
C THR A 322 -2.15 -19.07 12.33
N LEU A 323 -2.84 -18.00 12.76
CA LEU A 323 -3.68 -17.95 13.95
C LEU A 323 -5.01 -17.28 13.60
N GLU A 324 -6.07 -17.66 14.30
CA GLU A 324 -7.33 -16.92 14.22
C GLU A 324 -7.16 -15.51 14.79
N SER A 325 -7.84 -14.52 14.20
CA SER A 325 -7.71 -13.11 14.60
C SER A 325 -8.00 -12.89 16.09
N LYS A 326 -8.89 -13.69 16.70
CA LYS A 326 -9.20 -13.62 18.14
C LYS A 326 -8.04 -14.04 19.06
N HIS A 327 -7.06 -14.77 18.53
CA HIS A 327 -5.87 -15.23 19.26
C HIS A 327 -4.68 -14.27 19.09
N ILE A 328 -4.81 -13.22 18.28
CA ILE A 328 -3.74 -12.27 18.01
C ILE A 328 -3.96 -11.03 18.87
N TYR A 329 -3.07 -10.80 19.84
CA TYR A 329 -3.03 -9.53 20.56
C TYR A 329 -2.69 -8.39 19.58
N LYS A 330 -3.42 -7.27 19.66
CA LYS A 330 -3.27 -6.13 18.74
C LYS A 330 -1.82 -5.64 18.60
N GLU A 331 -1.06 -5.61 19.69
CA GLU A 331 0.35 -5.23 19.74
C GLU A 331 1.31 -6.15 18.94
N ASN A 332 0.87 -7.37 18.61
CA ASN A 332 1.62 -8.34 17.83
C ASN A 332 1.00 -8.56 16.44
N ALA A 333 -0.04 -7.80 16.10
CA ALA A 333 -0.63 -7.84 14.77
C ALA A 333 0.33 -7.18 13.77
N THR A 334 0.54 -7.88 12.65
CA THR A 334 1.31 -7.35 11.52
C THR A 334 0.38 -6.57 10.61
N LEU A 335 0.74 -5.33 10.29
CA LEU A 335 0.05 -4.59 9.25
C LEU A 335 0.58 -5.02 7.87
N ALA A 336 -0.22 -5.72 7.08
CA ALA A 336 0.15 -6.14 5.73
C ALA A 336 -0.72 -5.51 4.64
N ILE A 337 -0.32 -5.53 3.38
CA ILE A 337 -1.22 -5.17 2.25
C ILE A 337 -1.90 -6.42 1.67
N PHE A 338 -1.31 -7.59 1.83
CA PHE A 338 -1.85 -8.87 1.37
C PHE A 338 -1.67 -9.94 2.45
N SER A 339 -2.71 -10.74 2.67
CA SER A 339 -2.67 -11.86 3.61
C SER A 339 -2.84 -13.19 2.89
N ILE A 340 -2.00 -14.15 3.23
CA ILE A 340 -2.18 -15.56 2.86
C ILE A 340 -2.92 -16.24 4.00
N ASP A 341 -4.12 -16.71 3.74
CA ASP A 341 -5.00 -17.32 4.74
C ASP A 341 -5.72 -18.54 4.18
N LYS A 342 -6.64 -19.12 4.95
CA LYS A 342 -7.40 -20.32 4.58
C LYS A 342 -8.26 -20.18 3.32
N THR A 343 -8.53 -18.95 2.86
CA THR A 343 -9.37 -18.66 1.70
C THR A 343 -8.60 -18.67 0.40
N ASN A 344 -7.30 -18.31 0.41
CA ASN A 344 -6.48 -18.19 -0.80
C ASN A 344 -5.24 -19.10 -0.83
N ASN A 345 -4.87 -19.74 0.29
CA ASN A 345 -3.64 -20.53 0.38
C ASN A 345 -3.59 -21.69 -0.63
N LYS A 346 -4.74 -22.31 -0.94
CA LYS A 346 -4.83 -23.40 -1.92
C LYS A 346 -4.50 -22.93 -3.33
N GLU A 347 -5.02 -21.76 -3.72
CA GLU A 347 -4.75 -21.18 -5.04
C GLU A 347 -3.30 -20.74 -5.19
N LEU A 348 -2.67 -20.40 -4.07
CA LEU A 348 -1.26 -20.05 -3.96
C LEU A 348 -0.33 -21.27 -3.77
N ASP A 349 -0.89 -22.47 -3.56
CA ASP A 349 -0.17 -23.70 -3.23
C ASP A 349 0.87 -23.50 -2.12
N TYR A 350 0.44 -22.80 -1.06
CA TYR A 350 1.26 -22.44 0.08
C TYR A 350 0.74 -23.13 1.34
N TYR A 351 1.50 -24.12 1.82
CA TYR A 351 1.15 -24.93 2.98
C TYR A 351 2.27 -24.93 4.01
N ILE A 352 1.87 -24.72 5.27
CA ILE A 352 2.74 -24.89 6.43
C ILE A 352 2.27 -26.15 7.15
N SER A 353 3.19 -27.09 7.38
CA SER A 353 2.88 -28.33 8.08
C SER A 353 3.91 -28.65 9.15
N THR A 354 3.53 -29.51 10.09
CA THR A 354 4.38 -30.02 11.17
C THR A 354 4.17 -31.53 11.28
N ASN A 355 5.10 -32.24 11.93
CA ASN A 355 4.92 -33.67 12.18
C ASN A 355 3.89 -33.98 13.28
N LEU A 356 3.31 -32.96 13.92
CA LEU A 356 2.31 -33.15 14.97
C LEU A 356 0.93 -33.30 14.35
N GLU A 357 0.18 -34.30 14.82
CA GLU A 357 -1.21 -34.51 14.42
C GLU A 357 -2.11 -33.38 14.92
N SER A 358 -3.02 -32.90 14.06
CA SER A 358 -4.06 -31.97 14.48
C SER A 358 -5.06 -32.69 15.37
N LYS A 359 -5.28 -32.16 16.59
CA LYS A 359 -6.37 -32.63 17.45
C LYS A 359 -7.69 -32.44 16.71
N GLN A 360 -8.45 -33.52 16.49
CA GLN A 360 -9.82 -33.40 15.97
C GLN A 360 -10.62 -32.54 16.94
N LEU A 361 -11.03 -31.36 16.49
CA LEU A 361 -12.03 -30.56 17.19
C LEU A 361 -13.37 -31.25 16.89
N ASN A 362 -13.94 -31.91 17.88
CA ASN A 362 -15.32 -32.35 17.80
C ASN A 362 -16.18 -31.08 17.85
N ASP A 363 -16.96 -30.86 16.79
CA ASP A 363 -17.90 -29.75 16.63
C ASP A 363 -18.90 -29.63 17.79
#